data_AF-A0A379KGH7-F1
#
_entry.id   AF-A0A379KGH7-F1
#
_cell.length_a   1.000
_cell.length_b   1.000
_cell.length_c   1.000
_cell.angle_alpha   90.00
_cell.angle_beta   90.00
_cell.angle_gamma   90.00
#
_symmetry.space_group_name_H-M   'P 1'
#
loop_
_entity.id
_entity.type
_entity.pdbx_description
1 polymer ?
#
loop_
_entity_poly.entity_id
_entity_poly.type
_entity_poly.pdbx_seq_one_letter_code
_entity_poly.pdbx_strand_id
1 'polypeptide(L)'
;MQDNQAQYQPYTPGMKLPDGVFPPMQGYTHEDLIEAAAKRAEAVMKAGGVDPTLARESLFALAKHLNQALEAQNVEYQISTWYQKPYENPADRSKSVADMGESYGAMAVHAATESLRGSPLLDRDKAFLRNYISSVGDGVHDLIVTLNKPGA
;
A
#
# COMPACT_ATOMS: atom_id res chain seq x y z
N MET A 1 -27.26 9.75 11.08
CA MET A 1 -26.61 10.56 10.04
C MET A 1 -25.99 9.55 9.09
N GLN A 2 -26.36 9.54 7.81
CA GLN A 2 -25.84 8.56 6.86
C GLN A 2 -24.39 8.94 6.54
N ASP A 3 -23.47 8.05 6.91
CA ASP A 3 -22.05 8.13 6.57
C ASP A 3 -21.91 8.13 5.05
N ASN A 4 -21.68 9.31 4.48
CA ASN A 4 -21.19 9.46 3.12
C ASN A 4 -19.72 8.99 3.13
N GLN A 5 -19.49 7.68 3.21
CA GLN A 5 -18.24 7.12 2.72
C GLN A 5 -18.24 7.39 1.22
N ALA A 6 -17.63 8.52 0.82
CA ALA A 6 -17.45 8.83 -0.59
C ALA A 6 -16.78 7.62 -1.24
N GLN A 7 -17.50 6.96 -2.15
CA GLN A 7 -16.96 5.87 -2.94
C GLN A 7 -15.67 6.36 -3.62
N TYR A 8 -14.64 5.52 -3.61
CA TYR A 8 -13.39 5.81 -4.31
C TYR A 8 -13.68 6.21 -5.76
N GLN A 9 -13.07 7.31 -6.19
CA GLN A 9 -13.13 7.80 -7.56
C GLN A 9 -11.71 7.84 -8.12
N PRO A 10 -11.39 6.99 -9.13
CA PRO A 10 -10.11 7.06 -9.82
C PRO A 10 -9.85 8.47 -10.36
N TYR A 11 -8.62 8.97 -10.19
CA TYR A 11 -8.28 10.29 -10.67
C TYR A 11 -8.34 10.35 -12.20
N THR A 12 -9.03 11.36 -12.73
CA THR A 12 -8.96 11.71 -14.15
C THR A 12 -8.30 13.09 -14.29
N PRO A 13 -7.33 13.28 -15.21
CA PRO A 13 -6.72 14.59 -15.41
C PRO A 13 -7.76 15.68 -15.68
N GLY A 14 -7.71 16.76 -14.90
CA GLY A 14 -8.70 17.84 -14.95
C GLY A 14 -9.92 17.65 -14.05
N MET A 15 -10.02 16.55 -13.30
CA MET A 15 -11.04 16.36 -12.27
C MET A 15 -10.91 17.44 -11.20
N LYS A 16 -12.04 18.06 -10.84
CA LYS A 16 -12.10 19.03 -9.74
C LYS A 16 -12.03 18.28 -8.41
N LEU A 17 -10.93 18.46 -7.68
CA LEU A 17 -10.74 17.91 -6.36
C LEU A 17 -11.29 18.86 -5.27
N PRO A 18 -11.64 18.34 -4.08
CA PRO A 18 -11.95 19.17 -2.93
C PRO A 18 -10.79 20.11 -2.58
N ASP A 19 -11.10 21.25 -1.95
CA ASP A 19 -10.09 22.21 -1.55
C ASP A 19 -9.05 21.58 -0.62
N GLY A 20 -7.77 21.76 -0.92
CA GLY A 20 -6.66 21.19 -0.17
C GLY A 20 -6.33 19.73 -0.49
N VAL A 21 -7.06 19.07 -1.39
CA VAL A 21 -6.73 17.73 -1.90
C VAL A 21 -5.90 17.83 -3.17
N PHE A 22 -4.79 17.11 -3.21
CA PHE A 22 -3.88 17.08 -4.35
C PHE A 22 -4.10 15.83 -5.23
N PRO A 23 -3.89 15.93 -6.55
CA PRO A 23 -4.00 14.77 -7.44
C PRO A 23 -2.96 13.71 -7.09
N PRO A 24 -3.22 12.41 -7.33
CA PRO A 24 -2.27 11.34 -7.06
C PRO A 24 -0.91 11.60 -7.68
N MET A 25 0.16 11.27 -6.95
CA MET A 25 1.53 11.42 -7.43
C MET A 25 1.96 10.18 -8.19
N GLN A 26 2.62 10.38 -9.33
CA GLN A 26 3.26 9.29 -10.08
C GLN A 26 4.27 8.57 -9.18
N GLY A 27 4.27 7.23 -9.21
CA GLY A 27 5.12 6.40 -8.34
C GLY A 27 4.53 6.14 -6.96
N TYR A 28 3.37 6.70 -6.64
CA TYR A 28 2.66 6.55 -5.37
C TYR A 28 1.15 6.32 -5.56
N THR A 29 0.75 5.85 -6.74
CA THR A 29 -0.62 5.42 -7.01
C THR A 29 -0.94 4.11 -6.28
N HIS A 30 -2.22 3.71 -6.25
CA HIS A 30 -2.56 2.40 -5.73
C HIS A 30 -1.81 1.26 -6.44
N GLU A 31 -1.63 1.35 -7.77
CA GLU A 31 -0.90 0.35 -8.55
C GLU A 31 0.58 0.26 -8.13
N ASP A 32 1.24 1.41 -7.94
CA ASP A 32 2.63 1.46 -7.50
C ASP A 32 2.82 0.82 -6.10
N LEU A 33 1.89 1.12 -5.18
CA LEU A 33 1.88 0.56 -3.83
C LEU A 33 1.67 -0.97 -3.85
N ILE A 34 0.76 -1.44 -4.71
CA ILE A 34 0.50 -2.87 -4.90
C ILE A 34 1.72 -3.56 -5.51
N GLU A 35 2.36 -2.97 -6.51
CA GLU A 35 3.55 -3.53 -7.14
C GLU A 35 4.71 -3.65 -6.13
N ALA A 36 4.94 -2.61 -5.33
CA ALA A 36 5.97 -2.61 -4.30
C ALA A 36 5.76 -3.72 -3.26
N ALA A 37 4.51 -3.90 -2.79
CA ALA A 37 4.12 -5.01 -1.93
C ALA A 37 4.29 -6.38 -2.61
N ALA A 38 3.75 -6.53 -3.82
CA ALA A 38 3.74 -7.79 -4.55
C ALA A 38 5.16 -8.30 -4.84
N LYS A 39 6.10 -7.40 -5.21
CA LYS A 39 7.50 -7.74 -5.46
C LYS A 39 8.19 -8.36 -4.24
N ARG A 40 7.90 -7.84 -3.04
CA ARG A 40 8.45 -8.35 -1.78
C ARG A 40 7.83 -9.70 -1.42
N ALA A 41 6.52 -9.83 -1.54
CA ALA A 41 5.80 -11.09 -1.31
C ALA A 41 6.25 -12.20 -2.28
N GLU A 42 6.42 -11.87 -3.56
CA GLU A 42 6.90 -12.80 -4.58
C GLU A 42 8.30 -13.32 -4.25
N ALA A 43 9.20 -12.46 -3.76
CA ALA A 43 10.54 -12.87 -3.34
C ALA A 43 10.49 -13.89 -2.19
N VAL A 44 9.60 -13.69 -1.20
CA VAL A 44 9.38 -14.66 -0.11
C VAL A 44 8.85 -15.99 -0.65
N MET A 45 7.86 -15.95 -1.55
CA MET A 45 7.29 -17.16 -2.15
C MET A 45 8.32 -17.94 -2.98
N LYS A 46 9.15 -17.24 -3.76
CA LYS A 46 10.26 -17.84 -4.52
C LYS A 46 11.27 -18.52 -3.60
N ALA A 47 11.70 -17.82 -2.54
CA ALA A 47 12.64 -18.37 -1.56
C ALA A 47 12.07 -19.57 -0.79
N GLY A 48 10.76 -19.58 -0.54
CA GLY A 48 10.03 -20.67 0.11
C GLY A 48 9.68 -21.86 -0.80
N GLY A 49 10.11 -21.84 -2.07
CA GLY A 49 9.80 -22.90 -3.03
C GLY A 49 8.29 -23.07 -3.23
N VAL A 50 7.53 -21.96 -3.28
CA VAL A 50 6.12 -21.99 -3.64
C VAL A 50 5.98 -22.28 -5.12
N ASP A 51 5.04 -23.18 -5.46
CA ASP A 51 4.70 -23.47 -6.85
C ASP A 51 4.37 -22.16 -7.62
N PRO A 52 4.89 -21.94 -8.83
CA PRO A 52 4.66 -20.70 -9.56
C PRO A 52 3.19 -20.37 -9.84
N THR A 53 2.33 -21.39 -10.02
CA THR A 53 0.90 -21.19 -10.24
C THR A 53 0.23 -20.69 -8.96
N LEU A 54 0.52 -21.36 -7.83
CA LEU A 54 0.05 -20.94 -6.52
C LEU A 54 0.57 -19.54 -6.14
N ALA A 55 1.83 -19.23 -6.45
CA ALA A 55 2.41 -17.92 -6.20
C ALA A 55 1.65 -16.83 -6.97
N ARG A 56 1.36 -17.06 -8.27
CA ARG A 56 0.59 -16.13 -9.09
C ARG A 56 -0.82 -15.91 -8.55
N GLU A 57 -1.53 -16.99 -8.20
CA GLU A 57 -2.88 -16.89 -7.62
C GLU A 57 -2.88 -16.13 -6.29
N SER A 58 -1.87 -16.38 -5.46
CA SER A 58 -1.69 -15.69 -4.18
C SER A 58 -1.38 -14.20 -4.36
N LEU A 59 -0.61 -13.82 -5.39
CA LEU A 59 -0.38 -12.42 -5.75
C LEU A 59 -1.65 -11.73 -6.25
N PHE A 60 -2.50 -12.43 -7.01
CA PHE A 60 -3.80 -11.86 -7.42
C PHE A 60 -4.73 -11.64 -6.23
N ALA A 61 -4.78 -12.59 -5.30
CA ALA A 61 -5.54 -12.43 -4.06
C ALA A 61 -5.01 -11.25 -3.24
N LEU A 62 -3.69 -11.16 -3.06
CA LEU A 62 -3.04 -10.05 -2.37
C LEU A 62 -3.38 -8.70 -3.01
N ALA A 63 -3.19 -8.58 -4.33
CA ALA A 63 -3.46 -7.34 -5.07
C ALA A 63 -4.93 -6.91 -4.91
N LYS A 64 -5.88 -7.85 -4.97
CA LYS A 64 -7.30 -7.55 -4.75
C LYS A 64 -7.56 -7.00 -3.35
N HIS A 65 -7.11 -7.69 -2.30
CA HIS A 65 -7.35 -7.27 -0.92
C HIS A 65 -6.64 -5.95 -0.59
N LEU A 66 -5.42 -5.77 -1.08
CA LEU A 66 -4.67 -4.54 -0.89
C LEU A 66 -5.31 -3.36 -1.63
N ASN A 67 -5.73 -3.54 -2.88
CA ASN A 67 -6.44 -2.51 -3.63
C ASN A 67 -7.71 -2.06 -2.91
N GLN A 68 -8.52 -3.01 -2.42
CA GLN A 68 -9.72 -2.70 -1.65
C GLN A 68 -9.42 -1.88 -0.40
N ALA A 69 -8.33 -2.20 0.32
CA ALA A 69 -7.91 -1.44 1.49
C ALA A 69 -7.44 -0.02 1.16
N LEU A 70 -6.71 0.12 0.04
CA LEU A 70 -6.22 1.40 -0.47
C LEU A 70 -7.38 2.31 -0.92
N GLU A 71 -8.30 1.78 -1.71
CA GLU A 71 -9.50 2.48 -2.19
C GLU A 71 -10.39 2.94 -1.04
N ALA A 72 -10.61 2.09 -0.03
CA ALA A 72 -11.43 2.41 1.14
C ALA A 72 -10.92 3.65 1.91
N GLN A 73 -9.63 3.98 1.79
CA GLN A 73 -9.01 5.11 2.49
C GLN A 73 -8.54 6.22 1.54
N ASN A 74 -8.77 6.10 0.22
CA ASN A 74 -8.29 7.03 -0.79
C ASN A 74 -6.78 7.30 -0.66
N VAL A 75 -5.98 6.24 -0.46
CA VAL A 75 -4.58 6.35 -0.01
C VAL A 75 -3.70 7.18 -0.94
N GLU A 76 -3.85 7.05 -2.26
CA GLU A 76 -3.05 7.84 -3.20
C GLU A 76 -3.29 9.35 -3.09
N TYR A 77 -4.52 9.78 -2.78
CA TYR A 77 -4.86 11.17 -2.52
C TYR A 77 -4.33 11.64 -1.17
N GLN A 78 -4.40 10.78 -0.15
CA GLN A 78 -3.85 11.08 1.17
C GLN A 78 -2.33 11.27 1.08
N ILE A 79 -1.60 10.34 0.48
CA ILE A 79 -0.14 10.45 0.30
C ILE A 79 0.21 11.75 -0.40
N SER A 80 -0.43 12.01 -1.54
CA SER A 80 -0.20 13.23 -2.32
C SER A 80 -0.48 14.50 -1.49
N THR A 81 -1.61 14.53 -0.79
CA THR A 81 -2.05 15.69 -0.02
C THR A 81 -1.15 15.97 1.17
N TRP A 82 -0.85 14.95 1.97
CA TRP A 82 0.02 15.09 3.13
C TRP A 82 1.46 15.38 2.72
N TYR A 83 1.92 14.90 1.57
CA TYR A 83 3.25 15.25 1.09
C TYR A 83 3.34 16.71 0.58
N GLN A 84 2.34 17.15 -0.19
CA GLN A 84 2.39 18.43 -0.92
C GLN A 84 1.80 19.63 -0.18
N LYS A 85 0.99 19.42 0.86
CA LYS A 85 0.42 20.54 1.61
C LYS A 85 1.52 21.44 2.20
N PRO A 86 1.25 22.75 2.36
CA PRO A 86 2.21 23.63 3.01
C PRO A 86 2.39 23.24 4.49
N TYR A 87 3.63 23.25 4.95
CA TYR A 87 4.00 23.04 6.34
C TYR A 87 4.66 24.31 6.89
N GLU A 88 4.31 24.69 8.11
CA GLU A 88 4.96 25.81 8.82
C GLU A 88 6.43 25.49 9.12
N ASN A 89 6.70 24.25 9.55
CA ASN A 89 8.05 23.73 9.73
C ASN A 89 8.35 22.64 8.69
N PRO A 90 9.37 22.80 7.83
CA PRO A 90 9.74 21.78 6.83
C PRO A 90 10.03 20.39 7.42
N ALA A 91 10.49 20.31 8.67
CA ALA A 91 10.73 19.03 9.35
C ALA A 91 9.45 18.20 9.57
N ASP A 92 8.30 18.87 9.69
CA ASP A 92 7.01 18.20 9.93
C ASP A 92 6.54 17.42 8.69
N ARG A 93 6.95 17.82 7.48
CA ARG A 93 6.70 17.03 6.27
C ARG A 93 7.38 15.67 6.37
N SER A 94 8.64 15.64 6.80
CA SER A 94 9.38 14.39 6.88
C SER A 94 8.81 13.45 7.94
N LYS A 95 8.34 14.00 9.05
CA LYS A 95 7.59 13.25 10.04
C LYS A 95 6.27 12.72 9.47
N SER A 96 5.49 13.55 8.77
CA SER A 96 4.25 13.11 8.15
C SER A 96 4.46 11.97 7.15
N VAL A 97 5.54 12.01 6.37
CA VAL A 97 5.89 10.91 5.45
C VAL A 97 6.22 9.62 6.21
N ALA A 98 6.96 9.72 7.31
CA ALA A 98 7.27 8.55 8.15
C ALA A 98 5.98 7.96 8.76
N ASP A 99 5.13 8.80 9.34
CA ASP A 99 3.86 8.40 9.95
C ASP A 99 2.91 7.76 8.91
N MET A 100 2.88 8.27 7.67
CA MET A 100 2.14 7.64 6.55
C MET A 100 2.72 6.28 6.18
N GLY A 101 4.05 6.17 6.09
CA GLY A 101 4.71 4.90 5.81
C GLY A 101 4.37 3.84 6.84
N GLU A 102 4.41 4.18 8.13
CA GLU A 102 4.02 3.28 9.22
C GLU A 102 2.54 2.88 9.12
N SER A 103 1.65 3.86 8.94
CA SER A 103 0.20 3.63 8.91
C SER A 103 -0.22 2.76 7.72
N TYR A 104 0.26 3.07 6.52
CA TYR A 104 -0.11 2.33 5.32
C TYR A 104 0.67 1.02 5.17
N GLY A 105 1.88 0.92 5.73
CA GLY A 105 2.57 -0.37 5.90
C GLY A 105 1.78 -1.32 6.82
N ALA A 106 1.29 -0.83 7.96
CA ALA A 106 0.43 -1.63 8.85
C ALA A 106 -0.90 -2.02 8.19
N MET A 107 -1.52 -1.12 7.43
CA MET A 107 -2.70 -1.44 6.63
C MET A 107 -2.41 -2.56 5.62
N ALA A 108 -1.27 -2.52 4.94
CA ALA A 108 -0.88 -3.56 3.99
C ALA A 108 -0.62 -4.92 4.66
N VAL A 109 -0.07 -4.93 5.89
CA VAL A 109 0.03 -6.14 6.74
C VAL A 109 -1.35 -6.75 6.99
N HIS A 110 -2.34 -5.93 7.34
CA HIS A 110 -3.71 -6.41 7.54
C HIS A 110 -4.30 -6.98 6.24
N ALA A 111 -4.16 -6.27 5.12
CA ALA A 111 -4.65 -6.74 3.82
C ALA A 111 -3.99 -8.06 3.39
N ALA A 112 -2.68 -8.23 3.62
CA ALA A 112 -1.97 -9.48 3.33
C ALA A 112 -2.43 -10.65 4.22
N THR A 113 -2.78 -10.36 5.48
CA THR A 113 -3.35 -11.36 6.38
C THR A 113 -4.72 -11.82 5.88
N GLU A 114 -5.56 -10.88 5.44
CA GLU A 114 -6.88 -11.19 4.88
C GLU A 114 -6.79 -11.97 3.56
N SER A 115 -5.81 -11.66 2.70
CA SER A 115 -5.62 -12.37 1.43
C SER A 115 -5.21 -13.83 1.59
N LEU A 116 -4.70 -14.23 2.76
CA LEU A 116 -4.36 -15.63 3.04
C LEU A 116 -5.58 -16.48 3.40
N ARG A 117 -6.74 -15.90 3.68
CA ARG A 117 -7.94 -16.66 4.06
C ARG A 117 -8.34 -17.62 2.94
N GLY A 118 -8.29 -18.93 3.24
CA GLY A 118 -8.59 -19.99 2.26
C GLY A 118 -7.46 -20.27 1.27
N SER A 119 -6.29 -19.64 1.41
CA SER A 119 -5.12 -19.92 0.58
C SER A 119 -4.40 -21.19 1.03
N PRO A 120 -3.94 -22.06 0.10
CA PRO A 120 -3.01 -23.15 0.40
C PRO A 120 -1.69 -22.68 1.05
N LEU A 121 -1.36 -21.39 0.99
CA LEU A 121 -0.21 -20.85 1.70
C LEU A 121 -0.34 -20.96 3.22
N LEU A 122 -1.55 -21.09 3.77
CA LEU A 122 -1.77 -21.28 5.21
C LEU A 122 -1.17 -22.59 5.75
N ASP A 123 -0.90 -23.57 4.89
CA ASP A 123 -0.25 -24.84 5.27
C ASP A 123 1.27 -24.69 5.45
N ARG A 124 1.83 -23.53 5.11
CA ARG A 124 3.25 -23.22 5.33
C ARG A 124 3.52 -22.93 6.80
N ASP A 125 4.79 -23.01 7.18
CA ASP A 125 5.19 -22.75 8.55
C ASP A 125 4.98 -21.27 8.95
N LYS A 126 4.95 -21.02 10.27
CA LYS A 126 4.72 -19.70 10.84
C LYS A 126 5.77 -18.67 10.42
N ALA A 127 7.01 -19.08 10.20
CA ALA A 127 8.07 -18.17 9.80
C ALA A 127 7.85 -17.70 8.36
N PHE A 128 7.48 -18.61 7.45
CA PHE A 128 7.07 -18.26 6.10
C PHE A 128 5.91 -17.28 6.09
N LEU A 129 4.83 -17.57 6.83
CA LEU A 129 3.64 -16.70 6.89
C LEU A 129 3.97 -15.32 7.44
N ARG A 130 4.75 -15.25 8.52
CA ARG A 130 5.21 -13.98 9.09
C ARG A 130 6.03 -13.18 8.07
N ASN A 131 6.99 -13.83 7.41
CA ASN A 131 7.84 -13.18 6.42
C ASN A 131 7.02 -12.67 5.23
N TYR A 132 6.07 -13.46 4.73
CA TYR A 132 5.17 -13.05 3.66
C TYR A 132 4.40 -11.79 4.04
N ILE A 133 3.69 -11.82 5.18
CA ILE A 133 2.84 -10.70 5.63
C ILE A 133 3.68 -9.45 5.91
N SER A 134 4.78 -9.57 6.65
CA SER A 134 5.65 -8.43 6.96
C SER A 134 6.26 -7.84 5.69
N SER A 135 6.67 -8.67 4.73
CA SER A 135 7.29 -8.19 3.48
C SER A 135 6.35 -7.32 2.64
N VAL A 136 5.04 -7.57 2.67
CA VAL A 136 4.03 -6.72 2.01
C VAL A 136 3.99 -5.36 2.68
N GLY A 137 3.89 -5.33 4.02
CA GLY A 137 3.92 -4.11 4.81
C GLY A 137 5.17 -3.26 4.54
N ASP A 138 6.33 -3.91 4.59
CA ASP A 138 7.62 -3.29 4.33
C ASP A 138 7.69 -2.73 2.90
N GLY A 139 7.10 -3.41 1.91
CA GLY A 139 7.04 -2.94 0.52
C GLY A 139 6.31 -1.60 0.38
N VAL A 140 5.14 -1.47 1.01
CA VAL A 140 4.34 -0.22 1.01
C VAL A 140 5.03 0.87 1.82
N HIS A 141 5.46 0.53 3.05
CA HIS A 141 6.19 1.45 3.92
C HIS A 141 7.41 2.04 3.20
N ASP A 142 8.28 1.17 2.68
CA ASP A 142 9.55 1.57 2.07
C ASP A 142 9.34 2.46 0.85
N LEU A 143 8.32 2.17 0.04
CA LEU A 143 7.98 3.04 -1.09
C LEU A 143 7.63 4.43 -0.60
N ILE A 144 6.68 4.57 0.34
CA ILE A 144 6.23 5.87 0.85
C ILE A 144 7.39 6.65 1.47
N VAL A 145 8.20 6.02 2.32
CA VAL A 145 9.31 6.74 2.99
C VAL A 145 10.42 7.16 2.03
N THR A 146 10.43 6.69 0.78
CA THR A 146 11.34 7.23 -0.24
C THR A 146 11.06 8.69 -0.60
N LEU A 147 9.85 9.21 -0.35
CA LEU A 147 9.52 10.63 -0.47
C LEU A 147 10.41 11.54 0.41
N ASN A 148 11.02 10.99 1.45
CA ASN A 148 11.98 11.73 2.29
C ASN A 148 13.40 11.74 1.72
N LYS A 149 13.69 10.96 0.68
CA LYS A 149 15.03 10.88 0.09
C LYS A 149 15.22 12.03 -0.91
N PRO A 150 16.39 12.68 -0.95
CA PRO A 150 16.67 13.69 -1.96
C PRO A 150 16.58 13.10 -3.37
N GLY A 151 15.79 13.71 -4.25
CA GLY A 151 15.66 13.32 -5.66
C GLY A 151 14.61 12.24 -5.97
N ALA A 152 13.72 11.95 -5.03
CA ALA A 152 12.47 11.23 -5.29
C ALA A 152 11.47 12.07 -6.11
#